data_AF-A0A5B7BMV1-F1
#
_entry.id   AF-A0A5B7BMV1-F1
#
_cell.length_a   1.000
_cell.length_b   1.000
_cell.length_c   1.000
_cell.angle_alpha   90.00
_cell.angle_beta   90.00
_cell.angle_gamma   90.00
#
_symmetry.space_group_name_H-M   'P 1'
#
loop_
_entity.id
_entity.type
_entity.pdbx_description
1 polymer ?
#
loop_
_entity_poly.entity_id
_entity_poly.type
_entity_poly.pdbx_seq_one_letter_code
_entity_poly.pdbx_strand_id
1 'polypeptide(L)'
;PVPMETDAEEGNLILSDDKESCKIESSEQPLEPSSDTPLVNIESFLPDCVSNAARFLETVLQNADTCRIFVEKKGIEAVLQLFTLPLMPLQVSVGQSVSIAFKNFSPQHSASLARVVCSFLREHLKLTNELLISVGGTQLVQLEATKRTKVL
;
A
#
# COMPACT_ATOMS: atom_id res chain seq x y z
N PRO A 1 -22.28 10.34 40.48
CA PRO A 1 -21.70 9.73 41.71
C PRO A 1 -22.29 8.34 41.92
N VAL A 2 -21.42 7.34 42.00
CA VAL A 2 -21.72 5.89 42.08
C VAL A 2 -21.79 5.44 43.54
N PRO A 3 -22.33 4.24 43.83
CA PRO A 3 -21.43 3.24 44.42
C PRO A 3 -21.54 1.85 43.79
N MET A 4 -20.37 1.23 43.59
CA MET A 4 -20.13 -0.19 43.30
C MET A 4 -20.46 -1.06 44.50
N GLU A 5 -20.85 -2.31 44.26
CA GLU A 5 -20.56 -3.42 45.18
C GLU A 5 -19.98 -4.59 44.38
N THR A 6 -18.76 -4.96 44.77
CA THR A 6 -17.99 -6.13 44.35
C THR A 6 -18.38 -7.33 45.21
N ASP A 7 -18.48 -8.52 44.61
CA ASP A 7 -18.31 -9.75 45.38
C ASP A 7 -17.29 -10.65 44.68
N ALA A 8 -16.37 -11.17 45.49
CA ALA A 8 -15.17 -11.88 45.10
C ALA A 8 -14.91 -12.96 46.13
N GLU A 9 -15.04 -14.24 45.75
CA GLU A 9 -14.35 -15.43 46.30
C GLU A 9 -14.39 -16.49 45.18
N GLU A 10 -13.30 -16.83 44.48
CA GLU A 10 -12.14 -17.67 44.85
C GLU A 10 -12.47 -19.16 45.03
N GLY A 11 -11.92 -20.02 44.16
CA GLY A 11 -11.95 -21.48 44.32
C GLY A 11 -11.79 -22.29 43.03
N ASN A 12 -10.55 -22.67 42.73
CA ASN A 12 -10.08 -23.47 41.58
C ASN A 12 -10.87 -24.76 41.25
N LEU A 13 -10.88 -25.17 39.96
CA LEU A 13 -10.12 -26.32 39.40
C LEU A 13 -10.58 -26.69 37.96
N ILE A 14 -9.65 -26.57 37.01
CA ILE A 14 -9.27 -27.55 35.95
C ILE A 14 -10.18 -27.76 34.68
N LEU A 15 -9.52 -27.52 33.53
CA LEU A 15 -9.66 -28.10 32.17
C LEU A 15 -10.92 -27.84 31.31
N SER A 16 -10.77 -26.99 30.29
CA SER A 16 -10.78 -27.48 28.90
C SER A 16 -10.04 -26.52 27.98
N ASP A 17 -9.21 -27.13 27.15
CA ASP A 17 -8.26 -26.61 26.19
C ASP A 17 -9.01 -26.21 24.90
N ASP A 18 -8.79 -25.00 24.40
CA ASP A 18 -8.77 -24.75 22.95
C ASP A 18 -8.00 -23.47 22.65
N LYS A 19 -6.69 -23.57 22.86
CA LYS A 19 -5.70 -22.61 22.38
C LYS A 19 -5.19 -23.12 21.03
N GLU A 20 -5.85 -22.76 19.94
CA GLU A 20 -5.25 -22.96 18.62
C GLU A 20 -4.18 -21.88 18.40
N SER A 21 -2.99 -22.21 18.89
CA SER A 21 -1.75 -21.46 18.72
C SER A 21 -1.31 -21.51 17.26
N CYS A 22 -0.93 -20.35 16.73
CA CYS A 22 -0.13 -20.20 15.52
C CYS A 22 1.11 -21.11 15.58
N LYS A 23 1.13 -22.18 14.78
CA LYS A 23 2.30 -23.02 14.61
C LYS A 23 2.99 -22.64 13.29
N ILE A 24 4.06 -21.87 13.44
CA ILE A 24 5.09 -21.70 12.41
C ILE A 24 5.80 -23.05 12.32
N GLU A 25 5.61 -23.77 11.22
CA GLU A 25 6.39 -24.96 10.90
C GLU A 25 7.32 -24.63 9.73
N SER A 26 8.56 -24.26 10.08
CA SER A 26 9.69 -24.37 9.16
C SER A 26 9.87 -25.83 8.80
N SER A 27 9.76 -26.15 7.51
CA SER A 27 10.29 -27.39 6.96
C SER A 27 10.98 -27.06 5.64
N GLU A 28 12.31 -27.09 5.68
CA GLU A 28 13.17 -27.00 4.51
C GLU A 28 13.16 -28.36 3.80
N GLN A 29 12.55 -28.44 2.61
CA GLN A 29 12.87 -29.50 1.64
C GLN A 29 12.94 -28.93 0.21
N PRO A 30 13.89 -29.38 -0.65
CA PRO A 30 14.12 -28.82 -1.97
C PRO A 30 13.34 -29.54 -3.10
N LEU A 31 12.90 -28.72 -4.07
CA LEU A 31 12.49 -28.99 -5.47
C LEU A 31 11.40 -30.05 -5.76
N GLU A 32 10.32 -29.61 -6.41
CA GLU A 32 10.04 -29.83 -7.84
C GLU A 32 8.84 -28.94 -8.29
N PRO A 33 8.84 -28.37 -9.51
CA PRO A 33 7.78 -27.47 -9.96
C PRO A 33 6.55 -28.26 -10.45
N SER A 34 5.47 -28.30 -9.68
CA SER A 34 4.21 -28.87 -10.19
C SER A 34 3.58 -27.93 -11.21
N SER A 35 3.55 -28.39 -12.46
CA SER A 35 2.85 -27.79 -13.60
C SER A 35 1.34 -27.65 -13.33
N ASP A 36 0.78 -26.54 -13.81
CA ASP A 36 -0.64 -26.34 -14.13
C ASP A 36 -1.65 -26.15 -12.99
N THR A 37 -1.47 -25.09 -12.20
CA THR A 37 -2.62 -24.21 -11.91
C THR A 37 -2.51 -23.00 -12.83
N PRO A 38 -3.58 -22.57 -13.55
CA PRO A 38 -3.52 -21.28 -14.21
C PRO A 38 -3.27 -20.29 -13.08
N LEU A 39 -2.13 -19.58 -13.13
CA LEU A 39 -1.88 -18.44 -12.27
C LEU A 39 -3.09 -17.52 -12.47
N VAL A 40 -4.09 -17.63 -11.59
CA VAL A 40 -5.20 -16.69 -11.51
C VAL A 40 -4.48 -15.37 -11.46
N ASN A 41 -4.69 -14.53 -12.48
CA ASN A 41 -3.96 -13.28 -12.64
C ASN A 41 -4.08 -12.50 -11.34
N ILE A 42 -3.07 -12.60 -10.46
CA ILE A 42 -3.14 -12.13 -9.07
C ILE A 42 -3.40 -10.62 -9.10
N GLU A 43 -3.03 -9.96 -10.19
CA GLU A 43 -3.17 -8.52 -10.38
C GLU A 43 -4.55 -8.09 -10.91
N SER A 44 -5.45 -9.04 -11.20
CA SER A 44 -6.80 -8.74 -11.73
C SER A 44 -7.66 -7.89 -10.78
N PHE A 45 -7.40 -7.95 -9.47
CA PHE A 45 -8.13 -7.16 -8.46
C PHE A 45 -7.51 -5.78 -8.20
N LEU A 46 -6.32 -5.47 -8.72
CA LEU A 46 -5.64 -4.20 -8.47
C LEU A 46 -6.50 -2.97 -8.80
N PRO A 47 -7.22 -2.91 -9.94
CA PRO A 47 -8.11 -1.78 -10.23
C PRO A 47 -9.16 -1.52 -9.13
N ASP A 48 -9.70 -2.58 -8.52
CA ASP A 48 -10.68 -2.47 -7.44
C ASP A 48 -10.03 -1.98 -6.15
N CYS A 49 -8.86 -2.53 -5.78
CA CYS A 49 -8.08 -2.06 -4.64
C CYS A 49 -7.76 -0.56 -4.75
N VAL A 50 -7.35 -0.11 -5.93
CA VAL A 50 -7.01 1.29 -6.18
C VAL A 50 -8.25 2.18 -6.11
N SER A 51 -9.36 1.73 -6.68
CA SER A 51 -10.64 2.44 -6.58
C SER A 51 -11.12 2.57 -5.14
N ASN A 52 -10.96 1.50 -4.34
CA ASN A 52 -11.31 1.50 -2.92
C ASN A 52 -10.39 2.41 -2.11
N ALA A 53 -9.09 2.39 -2.40
CA ALA A 53 -8.13 3.31 -1.79
C ALA A 53 -8.48 4.77 -2.09
N ALA A 54 -8.85 5.09 -3.34
CA ALA A 54 -9.25 6.45 -3.70
C ALA A 54 -10.50 6.93 -2.95
N ARG A 55 -11.53 6.07 -2.82
CA ARG A 55 -12.75 6.38 -2.03
C ARG A 55 -12.44 6.56 -0.54
N PHE A 56 -11.55 5.73 0.01
CA PHE A 56 -11.09 5.88 1.38
C PHE A 56 -10.37 7.21 1.60
N LEU A 57 -9.46 7.58 0.68
CA LEU A 57 -8.76 8.86 0.73
C LEU A 57 -9.74 10.04 0.65
N GLU A 58 -10.74 9.99 -0.22
CA GLU A 58 -11.78 11.02 -0.29
C GLU A 58 -12.45 11.23 1.07
N THR A 59 -12.77 10.16 1.79
CA THR A 59 -13.42 10.23 3.11
C THR A 59 -12.47 10.76 4.19
N VAL A 60 -11.24 10.24 4.23
CA VAL A 60 -10.22 10.62 5.23
C VAL A 60 -9.82 12.09 5.12
N LEU A 61 -9.72 12.59 3.88
CA LEU A 61 -9.21 13.92 3.61
C LEU A 61 -10.26 15.02 3.81
N GLN A 62 -11.56 14.68 3.80
CA GLN A 62 -12.65 15.62 4.08
C GLN A 62 -12.68 16.10 5.54
N ASN A 63 -12.20 15.30 6.50
CA ASN A 63 -12.15 15.67 7.91
C ASN A 63 -10.75 16.21 8.27
N ALA A 64 -10.65 17.44 8.77
CA ALA A 64 -9.36 18.10 9.02
C ALA A 64 -8.48 17.36 10.05
N ASP A 65 -9.05 16.84 11.14
CA ASP A 65 -8.28 16.10 12.15
C ASP A 65 -7.75 14.77 11.60
N THR A 66 -8.59 14.06 10.86
CA THR A 66 -8.21 12.79 10.22
C THR A 66 -7.17 13.02 9.13
N CYS A 67 -7.36 14.06 8.30
CA CYS A 67 -6.40 14.50 7.29
C CYS A 67 -5.04 14.84 7.91
N ARG A 68 -5.03 15.54 9.05
CA ARG A 68 -3.79 15.87 9.76
C ARG A 68 -3.06 14.61 10.20
N ILE A 69 -3.75 13.67 10.87
CA ILE A 69 -3.17 12.40 11.31
C ILE A 69 -2.65 11.59 10.12
N PHE A 70 -3.40 11.55 9.02
CA PHE A 70 -2.99 10.85 7.80
C PHE A 70 -1.67 11.41 7.24
N VAL A 71 -1.53 12.74 7.17
CA VAL A 71 -0.29 13.39 6.73
C VAL A 71 0.86 13.12 7.71
N GLU A 72 0.63 13.26 9.01
CA GLU A 72 1.65 13.00 10.05
C GLU A 72 2.18 11.55 10.01
N LYS A 73 1.35 10.61 9.58
CA LYS A 73 1.70 9.19 9.41
C LYS A 73 2.25 8.84 8.03
N LYS A 74 2.68 9.84 7.24
CA LYS A 74 3.23 9.66 5.88
C LYS A 74 2.26 9.00 4.90
N GLY A 75 0.95 9.22 5.08
CA GLY A 75 -0.08 8.67 4.21
C GLY A 75 0.04 9.18 2.77
N ILE A 76 0.50 10.41 2.58
CA ILE A 76 0.71 10.99 1.25
C ILE A 76 1.78 10.23 0.48
N GLU A 77 2.90 9.95 1.13
CA GLU A 77 4.01 9.21 0.56
C GLU A 77 3.58 7.80 0.16
N ALA A 78 2.76 7.13 0.97
CA ALA A 78 2.18 5.83 0.63
C ALA A 78 1.27 5.90 -0.60
N VAL A 79 0.44 6.94 -0.71
CA VAL A 79 -0.41 7.17 -1.90
C VAL A 79 0.44 7.44 -3.14
N LEU A 80 1.51 8.22 -3.01
CA LEU A 80 2.41 8.50 -4.12
C LEU A 80 3.20 7.25 -4.55
N GLN A 81 3.59 6.38 -3.60
CA GLN A 81 4.21 5.09 -3.89
C GLN A 81 3.29 4.15 -4.68
N LEU A 82 1.97 4.25 -4.54
CA LEU A 82 1.01 3.47 -5.34
C LEU A 82 1.23 3.66 -6.85
N PHE A 83 1.58 4.88 -7.29
CA PHE A 83 1.87 5.20 -8.68
C PHE A 83 3.21 4.66 -9.19
N THR A 84 4.04 4.13 -8.28
CA THR A 84 5.37 3.59 -8.60
C THR A 84 5.41 2.07 -8.57
N LEU A 85 4.27 1.42 -8.26
CA LEU A 85 4.20 -0.02 -8.24
C LEU A 85 4.42 -0.57 -9.65
N PRO A 86 5.28 -1.60 -9.81
CA PRO A 86 5.38 -2.32 -11.06
C PRO A 86 4.01 -2.87 -11.44
N LEU A 87 3.66 -2.80 -12.73
CA LEU A 87 2.39 -3.33 -13.25
C LEU A 87 1.14 -2.60 -12.73
N MET A 88 1.31 -1.40 -12.17
CA MET A 88 0.18 -0.53 -11.86
C MET A 88 -0.63 -0.30 -13.15
N PRO A 89 -1.93 -0.66 -13.19
CA PRO A 89 -2.71 -0.57 -14.42
C PRO A 89 -2.69 0.85 -14.97
N LEU A 90 -2.31 1.04 -16.23
CA LEU A 90 -2.35 2.34 -16.96
C LEU A 90 -3.79 2.86 -17.19
N GLN A 91 -4.75 2.30 -16.46
CA GLN A 91 -6.17 2.63 -16.54
C GLN A 91 -6.34 4.10 -16.15
N VAL A 92 -7.03 4.85 -17.00
CA VAL A 92 -7.27 6.30 -16.90
C VAL A 92 -7.95 6.71 -15.58
N SER A 93 -8.53 5.75 -14.84
CA SER A 93 -9.30 5.99 -13.62
C SER A 93 -8.47 6.29 -12.37
N VAL A 94 -7.23 5.81 -12.27
CA VAL A 94 -6.47 5.90 -11.01
C VAL A 94 -6.07 7.33 -10.69
N GLY A 95 -5.43 8.01 -11.65
CA GLY A 95 -5.02 9.40 -11.50
C GLY A 95 -6.20 10.33 -11.26
N GLN A 96 -7.33 10.07 -11.92
CA GLN A 96 -8.57 10.83 -11.73
C GLN A 96 -9.15 10.65 -10.32
N SER A 97 -9.30 9.39 -9.87
CA SER A 97 -9.90 9.08 -8.57
C SER A 97 -9.07 9.64 -7.42
N VAL A 98 -7.75 9.52 -7.52
CA VAL A 98 -6.82 10.06 -6.51
C VAL A 98 -6.74 11.59 -6.58
N SER A 99 -6.81 12.20 -7.78
CA SER A 99 -6.84 13.66 -7.91
C SER A 99 -8.07 14.29 -7.24
N ILE A 100 -9.23 13.63 -7.34
CA ILE A 100 -10.46 14.05 -6.64
C ILE A 100 -10.23 14.03 -5.13
N ALA A 101 -9.62 12.98 -4.59
CA ALA A 101 -9.29 12.92 -3.17
C ALA A 101 -8.34 14.06 -2.75
N PHE A 102 -7.34 14.40 -3.59
CA PHE A 102 -6.44 15.53 -3.31
C PHE A 102 -7.14 16.90 -3.32
N LYS A 103 -8.25 17.08 -4.05
CA LYS A 103 -9.04 18.32 -4.01
C LYS A 103 -9.75 18.52 -2.67
N ASN A 104 -10.02 17.44 -1.93
CA ASN A 104 -10.69 17.51 -0.65
C ASN A 104 -9.75 17.86 0.52
N PHE A 105 -8.46 18.08 0.27
CA PHE A 105 -7.55 18.55 1.32
C PHE A 105 -8.00 19.88 1.90
N SER A 106 -7.96 19.96 3.23
CA SER A 106 -8.10 21.23 3.93
C SER A 106 -7.05 22.24 3.43
N PRO A 107 -7.44 23.50 3.13
CA PRO A 107 -6.52 24.55 2.72
C PRO A 107 -5.35 24.76 3.70
N GLN A 108 -5.56 24.48 4.99
CA GLN A 108 -4.56 24.60 6.06
C GLN A 108 -3.34 23.67 5.86
N HIS A 109 -3.51 22.57 5.11
CA HIS A 109 -2.46 21.58 4.88
C HIS A 109 -1.93 21.58 3.43
N SER A 110 -2.51 22.41 2.56
CA SER A 110 -2.16 22.49 1.12
C SER A 110 -0.68 22.74 0.87
N ALA A 111 -0.05 23.67 1.61
CA ALA A 111 1.38 23.96 1.45
C ALA A 111 2.28 22.79 1.88
N SER A 112 1.91 22.07 2.95
CA SER A 112 2.65 20.89 3.40
C SER A 112 2.53 19.76 2.38
N LEU A 113 1.31 19.51 1.90
CA LEU A 113 1.03 18.54 0.85
C LEU A 113 1.85 18.83 -0.41
N ALA A 114 1.83 20.07 -0.90
CA ALA A 114 2.57 20.46 -2.09
C ALA A 114 4.08 20.18 -1.96
N ARG A 115 4.67 20.43 -0.78
CA ARG A 115 6.08 20.10 -0.53
C ARG A 115 6.36 18.60 -0.61
N VAL A 116 5.51 17.77 -0.01
CA VAL A 116 5.66 16.30 -0.05
C VAL A 116 5.55 15.80 -1.49
N VAL A 117 4.53 16.23 -2.23
CA VAL A 117 4.33 15.86 -3.63
C VAL A 117 5.51 16.29 -4.49
N CYS A 118 5.95 17.55 -4.39
CA CYS A 118 7.09 18.04 -5.16
C CYS A 118 8.40 17.33 -4.80
N SER A 119 8.62 17.00 -3.53
CA SER A 119 9.79 16.24 -3.09
C SER A 119 9.79 14.83 -3.70
N PHE A 120 8.66 14.14 -3.60
CA PHE A 120 8.48 12.81 -4.17
C PHE A 120 8.70 12.82 -5.69
N LEU A 121 8.08 13.75 -6.42
CA LEU A 121 8.24 13.85 -7.87
C LEU A 121 9.69 14.11 -8.26
N ARG A 122 10.40 14.98 -7.52
CA ARG A 122 11.82 15.25 -7.77
C ARG A 122 12.66 14.00 -7.62
N GLU A 123 12.46 13.25 -6.54
CA GLU A 123 13.19 12.01 -6.27
C GLU A 123 12.86 10.94 -7.32
N HIS A 124 11.58 10.76 -7.62
CA HIS A 124 11.14 9.79 -8.63
C HIS A 124 11.72 10.11 -10.00
N LEU A 125 11.64 11.37 -10.46
CA LEU A 125 12.23 11.78 -11.75
C LEU A 125 13.74 11.58 -11.78
N LYS A 126 14.44 11.80 -10.67
CA LYS A 126 15.87 11.52 -10.57
C LYS A 126 16.16 10.02 -10.78
N LEU A 127 15.44 9.15 -10.07
CA LEU A 127 15.58 7.70 -10.21
C LEU A 127 15.23 7.21 -11.61
N THR A 128 14.16 7.75 -12.21
CA THR A 128 13.78 7.45 -13.60
C THR A 128 14.87 7.90 -14.57
N ASN A 129 15.47 9.07 -14.38
CA ASN A 129 16.56 9.54 -15.23
C ASN A 129 17.82 8.67 -15.10
N GLU A 130 18.18 8.27 -13.89
CA GLU A 130 19.29 7.33 -13.64
C GLU A 130 19.03 5.96 -14.31
N LEU A 131 17.78 5.47 -14.25
CA LEU A 131 17.37 4.24 -14.93
C LEU A 131 17.48 4.37 -16.46
N LEU A 132 17.00 5.47 -17.03
CA LEU A 132 17.08 5.73 -18.47
C LEU A 132 18.53 5.80 -18.97
N ILE A 133 19.41 6.46 -18.22
CA ILE A 133 20.85 6.51 -18.51
C ILE A 133 21.46 5.11 -18.46
N SER A 134 21.09 4.30 -17.47
CA SER A 134 21.56 2.92 -17.31
C SER A 134 21.13 2.01 -18.47
N VAL A 135 19.94 2.23 -19.02
CA VAL A 135 19.43 1.50 -20.20
C VAL A 135 20.16 1.91 -21.47
N GLY A 136 20.58 3.17 -21.63
CA GLY A 136 21.57 3.58 -22.63
C GLY A 136 21.24 3.22 -24.08
N GLY A 137 19.96 3.27 -24.49
CA GLY A 137 19.53 2.94 -25.86
C GLY A 137 19.52 1.44 -26.21
N THR A 138 19.68 0.55 -25.22
CA THR A 138 19.54 -0.89 -25.42
C THR A 138 18.12 -1.29 -25.82
N GLN A 139 18.00 -2.33 -26.64
CA GLN A 139 16.69 -2.86 -27.02
C GLN A 139 16.02 -3.49 -25.81
N LEU A 140 14.75 -3.19 -25.58
CA LEU A 140 14.00 -3.67 -24.41
C LEU A 140 13.94 -5.20 -24.31
N VAL A 141 14.00 -5.89 -25.45
CA VAL A 141 14.05 -7.35 -25.55
C VAL A 141 15.37 -7.94 -25.03
N GLN A 142 16.45 -7.17 -25.06
CA GLN A 142 17.78 -7.56 -24.62
C GLN A 142 18.03 -7.25 -23.14
N LEU A 143 17.14 -6.48 -22.49
CA LEU A 143 17.21 -6.20 -21.06
C LEU A 143 16.76 -7.41 -20.23
N GLU A 144 17.47 -7.64 -19.12
CA GLU A 144 17.08 -8.58 -18.07
C GLU A 144 15.63 -8.32 -17.61
N ALA A 145 14.86 -9.38 -17.33
CA ALA A 145 13.45 -9.27 -16.98
C ALA A 145 13.19 -8.28 -15.84
N THR A 146 14.02 -8.28 -14.80
CA THR A 146 13.91 -7.36 -13.65
C THR A 146 14.13 -5.89 -14.03
N LYS A 147 15.02 -5.60 -14.98
CA LYS A 147 15.22 -4.24 -15.48
C LYS A 147 14.07 -3.83 -16.39
N ARG A 148 13.57 -4.77 -17.20
CA ARG A 148 12.42 -4.55 -18.09
C ARG A 148 11.16 -4.15 -17.32
N THR A 149 10.83 -4.84 -16.23
CA THR A 149 9.66 -4.53 -15.38
C THR A 149 9.77 -3.19 -14.63
N LYS A 150 10.97 -2.61 -14.51
CA LYS A 150 11.14 -1.26 -13.94
C LYS A 150 11.04 -0.14 -14.99
N VAL A 151 11.21 -0.49 -16.26
CA VAL A 151 11.14 0.44 -17.40
C VAL A 151 9.72 0.50 -17.99
N LEU A 152 9.03 -0.64 -17.98
CA LEU A 152 7.62 -0.81 -18.38
C LEU A 152 6.67 -0.55 -17.22
#